data_AF-A0A7J8XAU2-F1
#
_entry.id   AF-A0A7J8XAU2-F1
#
_cell.length_a   1.000
_cell.length_b   1.000
_cell.length_c   1.000
_cell.angle_alpha   90.00
_cell.angle_beta   90.00
_cell.angle_gamma   90.00
#
_symmetry.space_group_name_H-M   'P 1'
#
loop_
_entity.id
_entity.type
_entity.pdbx_description
1 polymer ?
#
loop_
_entity_poly.entity_id
_entity_poly.type
_entity_poly.pdbx_seq_one_letter_code
_entity_poly.pdbx_strand_id
1 'polypeptide(L)'
;SEIFYYRSELQPPKPPDVFLLKLCCYDRKGLLHDVTEVLCNLELNIKKVKVSTIPDGTVIDLFFVTDTRELLHTKIRQVETYKALEDIMQRIVINFNIEKVSNELPSISLTSNNVSVVMDNSLSPAHTLVQIVCQDHKGLLYDIMRTLKDYSI
;
A
#
# COMPACT_ATOMS: atom_id res chain seq x y z
N SER A 1 36.56 -20.55 33.65
CA SER A 1 36.19 -20.39 32.23
C SER A 1 34.68 -20.32 32.14
N GLU A 2 34.11 -19.12 32.14
CA GLU A 2 32.67 -18.92 31.99
C GLU A 2 32.44 -18.03 30.78
N ILE A 3 31.71 -18.60 29.82
CA ILE A 3 31.46 -18.03 28.51
C ILE A 3 30.42 -16.93 28.65
N PHE A 4 30.81 -15.73 28.21
CA PHE A 4 29.92 -14.61 27.94
C PHE A 4 28.91 -15.01 26.86
N TYR A 5 27.76 -15.56 27.25
CA TYR A 5 26.58 -15.51 26.41
C TYR A 5 26.01 -14.09 26.50
N TYR A 6 26.52 -13.23 25.61
CA TYR A 6 25.93 -11.92 25.35
C TYR A 6 24.45 -12.10 25.03
N ARG A 7 23.61 -11.54 25.90
CA ARG A 7 22.17 -11.42 25.77
C ARG A 7 21.85 -10.49 24.60
N SER A 8 21.71 -11.04 23.39
CA SER A 8 21.33 -10.31 22.18
C SER A 8 19.82 -10.01 22.08
N GLU A 9 19.01 -10.32 23.10
CA GLU A 9 17.54 -10.35 23.01
C GLU A 9 16.82 -9.15 23.68
N LEU A 10 17.40 -7.95 23.72
CA LEU A 10 16.74 -6.79 24.36
C LEU A 10 16.57 -5.55 23.48
N GLN A 11 16.92 -5.59 22.19
CA GLN A 11 16.55 -4.50 21.30
C GLN A 11 15.12 -4.71 20.79
N PRO A 12 14.22 -3.73 20.93
CA PRO A 12 12.91 -3.82 20.30
C PRO A 12 13.12 -4.04 18.78
N PRO A 13 12.29 -4.87 18.13
CA PRO A 13 12.44 -5.13 16.71
C PRO A 13 12.44 -3.79 15.96
N LYS A 14 13.45 -3.60 15.11
CA LYS A 14 13.53 -2.40 14.28
C LYS A 14 12.22 -2.28 13.49
N PRO A 15 11.57 -1.10 13.48
CA PRO A 15 10.37 -0.93 12.69
C PRO A 15 10.67 -1.22 11.20
N PRO A 16 9.74 -1.86 10.47
CA PRO A 16 9.95 -2.18 9.06
C PRO A 16 10.18 -0.91 8.25
N ASP A 17 11.02 -1.02 7.22
CA ASP A 17 11.24 0.07 6.28
C ASP A 17 9.94 0.34 5.47
N VAL A 18 9.57 1.61 5.35
CA VAL A 18 8.42 2.04 4.54
C VAL A 18 8.90 2.55 3.19
N PHE A 19 8.20 2.15 2.13
CA PHE A 19 8.47 2.56 0.75
C PHE A 19 7.24 3.23 0.16
N LEU A 20 7.45 4.28 -0.63
CA LEU A 20 6.43 4.93 -1.43
C LEU A 20 6.52 4.41 -2.86
N LEU A 21 5.47 3.73 -3.31
CA LEU A 21 5.24 3.38 -4.69
C LEU A 21 4.37 4.46 -5.31
N LYS A 22 4.90 5.17 -6.31
CA LYS A 22 4.18 6.15 -7.11
C LYS A 22 3.78 5.49 -8.42
N LEU A 23 2.49 5.40 -8.68
CA LEU A 23 1.94 4.88 -9.92
C LEU A 23 1.25 6.02 -10.67
N CYS A 24 1.66 6.25 -11.91
CA CYS A 24 1.02 7.19 -12.82
C CYS A 24 0.58 6.44 -14.08
N CYS A 25 -0.71 6.44 -14.38
CA CYS A 25 -1.27 5.72 -15.53
C CYS A 25 -2.64 6.29 -15.93
N TYR A 26 -3.16 5.87 -17.09
CA TYR A 26 -4.54 6.19 -17.48
C TYR A 26 -5.54 5.37 -16.67
N ASP A 27 -6.63 6.01 -16.24
CA ASP A 27 -7.66 5.33 -15.48
C ASP A 27 -8.33 4.22 -16.30
N ARG A 28 -8.68 3.12 -15.62
CA ARG A 28 -9.55 2.08 -16.17
C ARG A 28 -10.30 1.38 -15.06
N LYS A 29 -11.47 0.84 -15.41
CA LYS A 29 -12.27 0.04 -14.47
C LYS A 29 -11.41 -1.10 -13.88
N GLY A 30 -11.42 -1.19 -12.56
CA GLY A 30 -10.71 -2.22 -11.80
C GLY A 30 -9.20 -2.00 -11.66
N LEU A 31 -8.66 -0.84 -12.04
CA LEU A 31 -7.23 -0.54 -11.90
C LEU A 31 -6.72 -0.74 -10.46
N LEU A 32 -7.37 -0.11 -9.47
CA LEU A 32 -6.98 -0.24 -8.07
C LEU A 32 -7.07 -1.68 -7.54
N HIS A 33 -8.07 -2.45 -7.99
CA HIS A 33 -8.17 -3.87 -7.66
C HIS A 33 -6.95 -4.63 -8.17
N ASP A 34 -6.62 -4.49 -9.45
CA ASP A 34 -5.54 -5.26 -10.06
C ASP A 34 -4.19 -4.88 -9.42
N VAL A 35 -3.98 -3.58 -9.13
CA VAL A 35 -2.78 -3.11 -8.42
C VAL A 35 -2.68 -3.69 -7.01
N THR A 36 -3.77 -3.61 -6.23
CA THR A 36 -3.78 -4.12 -4.85
C THR A 36 -3.64 -5.65 -4.79
N GLU A 37 -4.13 -6.37 -5.79
CA GLU A 37 -3.92 -7.80 -5.98
C GLU A 37 -2.43 -8.14 -6.17
N VAL A 38 -1.75 -7.46 -7.08
CA VAL A 38 -0.31 -7.66 -7.32
C VAL A 38 0.50 -7.36 -6.06
N LEU A 39 0.24 -6.23 -5.39
CA LEU A 39 0.93 -5.88 -4.15
C LEU A 39 0.70 -6.93 -3.05
N CYS A 40 -0.53 -7.46 -2.94
CA CYS A 40 -0.87 -8.52 -2.00
C CYS A 40 -0.15 -9.84 -2.32
N ASN A 41 -0.13 -10.26 -3.59
CA ASN A 41 0.56 -11.47 -4.06
C ASN A 41 2.08 -11.38 -3.87
N LEU A 42 2.63 -10.17 -3.98
CA LEU A 42 4.02 -9.90 -3.66
C LEU A 42 4.27 -9.76 -2.15
N GLU A 43 3.27 -9.84 -1.28
CA GLU A 43 3.43 -9.68 0.17
C GLU A 43 3.90 -8.28 0.61
N LEU A 44 3.55 -7.27 -0.19
CA LEU A 44 3.71 -5.86 0.14
C LEU A 44 2.46 -5.39 0.89
N ASN A 45 2.62 -5.04 2.17
CA ASN A 45 1.51 -4.55 2.99
C ASN A 45 1.32 -3.06 2.77
N ILE A 46 0.13 -2.65 2.35
CA ILE A 46 -0.23 -1.26 2.11
C ILE A 46 -0.63 -0.62 3.44
N LYS A 47 0.17 0.35 3.91
CA LYS A 47 -0.08 1.12 5.14
C LYS A 47 -0.92 2.36 4.89
N LYS A 48 -0.83 2.92 3.70
CA LYS A 48 -1.61 4.09 3.28
C LYS A 48 -1.70 4.11 1.77
N VAL A 49 -2.85 4.51 1.25
CA VAL A 49 -3.03 4.82 -0.17
C VAL A 49 -3.56 6.25 -0.31
N LYS A 50 -3.10 6.96 -1.33
CA LYS A 50 -3.76 8.18 -1.82
C LYS A 50 -4.03 7.97 -3.31
N VAL A 51 -5.28 8.14 -3.70
CA VAL A 51 -5.74 7.98 -5.08
C VAL A 51 -6.21 9.33 -5.57
N SER A 52 -5.74 9.74 -6.74
CA SER A 52 -6.11 11.01 -7.36
C SER A 52 -6.26 10.83 -8.87
N THR A 53 -7.42 11.18 -9.41
CA THR A 53 -7.64 11.27 -10.85
C THR A 53 -7.71 12.73 -11.27
N ILE A 54 -6.91 13.11 -12.27
CA ILE A 54 -6.83 14.47 -12.82
C ILE A 54 -7.81 14.56 -14.02
N PRO A 55 -8.35 15.76 -14.37
CA PRO A 55 -9.34 15.89 -15.44
C PRO A 55 -8.94 15.37 -16.83
N ASP A 56 -7.66 15.15 -17.09
CA ASP A 56 -7.16 14.54 -18.33
C ASP A 56 -7.28 13.00 -18.36
N GLY A 57 -7.81 12.40 -17.28
CA GLY A 57 -7.95 10.95 -17.13
C GLY A 57 -6.70 10.26 -16.58
N THR A 58 -5.68 11.02 -16.19
CA THR A 58 -4.48 10.49 -15.54
C THR A 58 -4.73 10.24 -14.06
N VAL A 59 -4.38 9.05 -13.60
CA VAL A 59 -4.38 8.64 -12.19
C VAL A 59 -2.97 8.80 -11.62
N ILE A 60 -2.87 9.38 -10.43
CA ILE A 60 -1.64 9.44 -9.62
C ILE A 60 -1.93 8.77 -8.27
N ASP A 61 -1.54 7.50 -8.18
CA ASP A 61 -1.71 6.72 -6.97
C ASP A 61 -0.40 6.62 -6.18
N LEU A 62 -0.52 6.84 -4.87
CA LEU A 62 0.59 6.82 -3.92
C LEU A 62 0.34 5.72 -2.89
N PHE A 63 1.07 4.62 -2.98
CA PHE A 63 1.00 3.51 -2.02
C PHE A 63 2.20 3.56 -1.09
N PHE A 64 1.95 3.72 0.21
CA PHE A 64 2.95 3.56 1.24
C PHE A 64 2.91 2.11 1.70
N VAL A 65 3.99 1.36 1.46
CA VAL A 65 4.03 -0.08 1.71
C VAL A 65 5.21 -0.49 2.59
N THR A 66 5.07 -1.61 3.28
CA THR A 66 6.15 -2.36 3.91
C THR A 66 6.30 -3.72 3.23
N ASP A 67 7.52 -4.20 3.03
CA ASP A 67 7.76 -5.52 2.43
C ASP A 67 7.90 -6.58 3.51
N THR A 68 6.99 -7.55 3.54
CA THR A 68 7.04 -8.68 4.49
C THR A 68 8.32 -9.51 4.32
N ARG A 69 8.87 -9.54 3.10
CA ARG A 69 10.13 -10.25 2.82
C ARG A 69 11.37 -9.43 3.18
N GLU A 70 11.19 -8.15 3.54
CA GLU A 70 12.26 -7.19 3.83
C GLU A 70 13.27 -6.99 2.68
N LEU A 71 12.88 -7.24 1.42
CA LEU A 71 13.78 -7.19 0.26
C LEU A 71 13.60 -5.93 -0.61
N LEU A 72 12.56 -5.12 -0.40
CA LEU A 72 12.21 -4.00 -1.30
C LEU A 72 13.25 -2.86 -1.33
N HIS A 73 14.18 -2.84 -0.38
CA HIS A 73 15.36 -1.98 -0.45
C HIS A 73 16.34 -2.39 -1.57
N THR A 74 16.25 -3.63 -2.07
CA THR A 74 17.11 -4.16 -3.13
C THR A 74 16.56 -3.83 -4.53
N LYS A 75 17.45 -3.65 -5.50
CA LYS A 75 17.05 -3.41 -6.90
C LYS A 75 16.33 -4.61 -7.53
N ILE A 76 16.71 -5.84 -7.16
CA ILE A 76 16.09 -7.06 -7.69
C ILE A 76 14.60 -7.10 -7.34
N ARG A 77 14.27 -6.84 -6.07
CA ARG A 77 12.88 -6.82 -5.59
C ARG A 77 12.06 -5.68 -6.19
N GLN A 78 12.67 -4.51 -6.39
CA GLN A 78 12.03 -3.39 -7.07
C GLN A 78 11.70 -3.71 -8.54
N VAL A 79 12.61 -4.38 -9.24
CA VAL A 79 12.39 -4.81 -10.63
C VAL A 79 11.32 -5.90 -10.73
N GLU A 80 11.31 -6.87 -9.81
CA GLU A 80 10.24 -7.88 -9.71
C GLU A 80 8.88 -7.20 -9.53
N THR A 81 8.79 -6.24 -8.60
CA THR A 81 7.55 -5.50 -8.31
C THR A 81 7.09 -4.69 -9.52
N TYR A 82 8.02 -3.99 -10.18
CA TYR A 82 7.72 -3.24 -11.40
C TYR A 82 7.18 -4.13 -12.51
N LYS A 83 7.84 -5.26 -12.80
CA LYS A 83 7.41 -6.19 -13.85
C LYS A 83 6.01 -6.76 -13.59
N ALA A 84 5.74 -7.17 -12.35
CA ALA A 84 4.43 -7.70 -11.98
C ALA A 84 3.31 -6.65 -12.18
N LEU A 85 3.59 -5.37 -11.89
CA LEU A 85 2.66 -4.28 -12.13
C LEU A 85 2.55 -3.93 -13.61
N GLU A 86 3.65 -3.97 -14.36
CA GLU A 86 3.66 -3.73 -15.80
C GLU A 86 2.78 -4.74 -16.56
N ASP A 87 2.86 -6.03 -16.18
CA ASP A 87 2.09 -7.12 -16.80
C ASP A 87 0.57 -6.90 -16.73
N ILE A 88 0.06 -6.38 -15.61
CA ILE A 88 -1.39 -6.11 -15.44
C ILE A 88 -1.81 -4.75 -16.03
N MET A 89 -0.85 -3.85 -16.27
CA MET A 89 -1.11 -2.50 -16.74
C MET A 89 -1.10 -2.37 -18.26
N GLN A 90 -0.89 -3.44 -19.04
CA GLN A 90 -1.15 -3.49 -20.50
C GLN A 90 -0.70 -2.24 -21.30
N ARG A 91 0.44 -1.63 -20.93
CA ARG A 91 1.07 -0.42 -21.54
C ARG A 91 0.38 0.95 -21.31
N ILE A 92 -0.47 1.11 -20.30
CA ILE A 92 -1.01 2.42 -19.87
C ILE A 92 -0.16 3.10 -18.78
N VAL A 93 1.00 2.55 -18.42
CA VAL A 93 1.91 3.14 -17.42
C VAL A 93 2.62 4.34 -18.00
N ILE A 94 2.37 5.51 -17.41
CA ILE A 94 3.09 6.74 -17.71
C ILE A 94 4.37 6.77 -16.87
N ASN A 95 4.30 6.39 -15.59
CA ASN A 95 5.46 6.34 -14.70
C ASN A 95 5.23 5.42 -13.51
N PHE A 96 6.28 4.73 -13.06
CA PHE A 96 6.30 3.99 -11.80
C PHE A 96 7.63 4.18 -11.07
N ASN A 97 7.58 4.50 -9.78
CA ASN A 97 8.77 4.73 -8.97
C ASN A 97 8.59 4.17 -7.55
N ILE A 98 9.66 3.61 -6.99
CA ILE A 98 9.75 3.14 -5.60
C ILE A 98 10.83 3.92 -4.87
N GLU A 99 10.43 4.62 -3.81
CA GLU A 99 11.32 5.42 -2.97
C GLU A 99 11.24 4.95 -1.52
N LYS A 100 12.38 4.77 -0.84
CA LYS A 100 12.37 4.55 0.61
C LYS A 100 12.00 5.85 1.31
N VAL A 101 11.06 5.81 2.23
CA VAL A 101 10.60 6.97 3.00
C VAL A 101 11.16 6.87 4.43
N SER A 102 11.65 7.98 4.98
CA SER A 102 12.04 8.03 6.39
C SER A 102 10.83 7.77 7.27
N ASN A 103 11.00 6.97 8.33
CA ASN A 103 9.95 6.53 9.24
C ASN A 103 9.41 7.71 10.07
N GLU A 104 8.52 8.49 9.46
CA GLU A 104 7.73 9.54 10.13
C GLU A 104 6.23 9.33 9.92
N LEU A 105 5.83 8.17 9.38
CA LEU A 105 4.41 7.83 9.39
C LEU A 105 4.04 7.46 10.84
N PRO A 106 3.12 8.18 11.49
CA PRO A 106 2.57 7.72 12.75
C PRO A 106 1.95 6.35 12.49
N SER A 107 2.56 5.30 13.03
CA SER A 107 1.91 4.01 13.17
C SER A 107 0.74 4.24 14.12
N ILE A 108 -0.46 4.44 13.58
CA ILE A 108 -1.66 4.42 14.40
C ILE A 108 -1.78 2.98 14.88
N SER A 109 -1.24 2.71 16.08
CA SER A 109 -1.45 1.46 16.78
C SER A 109 -2.87 1.50 17.30
N LEU A 110 -3.81 1.03 16.49
CA LEU A 110 -5.20 0.89 16.91
C LEU A 110 -5.26 -0.25 17.92
N THR A 111 -5.37 0.09 19.20
CA THR A 111 -5.68 -0.87 20.28
C THR A 111 -7.17 -1.21 20.34
N SER A 112 -7.98 -0.62 19.46
CA SER A 112 -9.41 -0.81 19.39
C SER A 112 -9.75 -1.95 18.43
N ASN A 113 -10.45 -2.97 18.94
CA ASN A 113 -11.00 -4.07 18.12
C ASN A 113 -12.20 -3.63 17.26
N ASN A 114 -12.62 -2.37 17.34
CA ASN A 114 -13.82 -1.91 16.67
C ASN A 114 -13.52 -1.56 15.22
N VAL A 115 -14.09 -2.34 14.30
CA VAL A 115 -14.17 -2.01 12.88
C VAL A 115 -15.16 -0.85 12.70
N SER A 116 -14.75 0.23 12.05
CA SER A 116 -15.65 1.34 11.69
C SER A 116 -15.41 1.80 10.26
N VAL A 117 -16.49 2.20 9.59
CA VAL A 117 -16.48 2.80 8.26
C VAL A 117 -17.21 4.14 8.36
N VAL A 118 -16.54 5.23 8.02
CA VAL A 118 -17.08 6.58 8.02
C VAL A 118 -17.02 7.13 6.60
N MET A 119 -18.12 7.72 6.13
CA MET A 119 -18.17 8.45 4.88
C MET A 119 -18.36 9.94 5.19
N ASP A 120 -17.43 10.77 4.74
CA ASP A 120 -17.48 12.23 4.90
C ASP A 120 -17.49 12.91 3.53
N ASN A 121 -18.63 13.55 3.23
CA ASN A 121 -18.83 14.34 2.02
C ASN A 121 -18.81 15.85 2.30
N SER A 122 -18.54 16.27 3.54
CA SER A 122 -18.53 17.69 3.95
C SER A 122 -17.24 18.41 3.55
N LEU A 123 -16.17 17.66 3.33
CA LEU A 123 -14.83 18.18 3.03
C LEU A 123 -14.65 18.59 1.55
N SER A 124 -15.49 18.09 0.64
CA SER A 124 -15.46 18.46 -0.77
C SER A 124 -16.80 18.17 -1.45
N PRO A 125 -17.33 19.09 -2.27
CA PRO A 125 -18.50 18.80 -3.11
C PRO A 125 -18.18 17.85 -4.28
N ALA A 126 -16.90 17.55 -4.53
CA ALA A 126 -16.44 16.73 -5.66
C ALA A 126 -15.80 15.39 -5.26
N HIS A 127 -15.53 15.17 -3.97
CA HIS A 127 -14.85 13.96 -3.48
C HIS A 127 -15.53 13.41 -2.24
N THR A 128 -15.67 12.08 -2.18
CA THR A 128 -16.13 11.35 -0.99
C THR A 128 -14.92 10.84 -0.22
N LEU A 129 -14.80 11.20 1.06
CA LEU A 129 -13.80 10.61 1.95
C LEU A 129 -14.40 9.36 2.59
N VAL A 130 -13.85 8.19 2.28
CA VAL A 130 -14.19 6.93 2.97
C VAL A 130 -13.04 6.58 3.91
N GLN A 131 -13.31 6.59 5.22
CA GLN A 131 -12.37 6.17 6.25
C GLN A 131 -12.78 4.79 6.78
N ILE A 132 -11.89 3.81 6.63
CA ILE A 132 -12.07 2.46 7.16
C ILE A 132 -11.04 2.26 8.26
N VAL A 133 -11.50 1.99 9.47
CA VAL A 133 -10.69 1.72 10.66
C VAL A 133 -10.92 0.28 11.03
N CYS A 134 -9.87 -0.53 11.11
CA CYS A 134 -9.94 -1.92 11.54
C CYS A 134 -8.57 -2.42 11.98
N GLN A 135 -8.51 -3.64 12.51
CA GLN A 135 -7.24 -4.31 12.75
C GLN A 135 -6.53 -4.61 11.43
N ASP A 136 -5.20 -4.53 11.43
CA ASP A 136 -4.39 -4.88 10.27
C ASP A 136 -4.64 -6.34 9.88
N HIS A 137 -5.01 -6.57 8.61
CA HIS A 137 -5.12 -7.90 8.07
C HIS A 137 -4.53 -7.96 6.66
N LYS A 138 -3.83 -9.05 6.37
CA LYS A 138 -3.23 -9.28 5.05
C LYS A 138 -4.34 -9.28 4.01
N GLY A 139 -4.18 -8.47 2.95
CA GLY A 139 -5.12 -8.40 1.83
C GLY A 139 -6.36 -7.53 2.05
N LEU A 140 -6.51 -6.82 3.17
CA LEU A 140 -7.69 -5.95 3.44
C LEU A 140 -8.07 -5.04 2.29
N LEU A 141 -7.11 -4.25 1.83
CA LEU A 141 -7.40 -3.29 0.77
C LEU A 141 -7.78 -4.01 -0.53
N TYR A 142 -7.15 -5.15 -0.83
CA TYR A 142 -7.51 -5.98 -1.98
C TYR A 142 -8.94 -6.52 -1.85
N ASP A 143 -9.34 -7.06 -0.71
CA ASP A 143 -10.70 -7.57 -0.49
C ASP A 143 -11.76 -6.47 -0.64
N ILE A 144 -11.48 -5.26 -0.13
CA ILE A 144 -12.35 -4.09 -0.30
C ILE A 144 -12.44 -3.73 -1.79
N MET A 145 -11.31 -3.59 -2.48
CA MET A 145 -11.29 -3.21 -3.89
C MET A 145 -11.93 -4.27 -4.80
N ARG A 146 -11.78 -5.56 -4.48
CA ARG A 146 -12.47 -6.68 -5.16
C ARG A 146 -13.98 -6.51 -5.04
N THR A 147 -14.45 -6.27 -3.82
CA THR A 147 -15.87 -6.05 -3.56
C THR A 147 -16.40 -4.85 -4.34
N LEU A 148 -15.69 -3.71 -4.32
CA LEU A 148 -16.11 -2.51 -5.09
C LEU A 148 -16.14 -2.77 -6.60
N LYS A 149 -15.12 -3.46 -7.14
CA LYS A 149 -15.06 -3.86 -8.55
C LYS A 149 -16.26 -4.73 -8.93
N ASP A 150 -16.62 -5.70 -8.08
CA ASP A 150 -17.76 -6.60 -8.30
C ASP A 150 -19.10 -5.82 -8.31
N TYR A 151 -19.23 -4.78 -7.49
CA TYR A 151 -20.39 -3.89 -7.49
C TYR A 151 -20.38 -2.82 -8.59
N SER A 152 -19.36 -2.78 -9.45
CA SER A 152 -19.19 -1.75 -10.50
C SER A 152 -19.21 -0.30 -9.99
N ILE A 153 -18.75 -0.12 -8.75
CA ILE A 153 -18.51 1.19 -8.12
C ILE A 153 -17.11 1.66 -8.48
#